data_AF-A0A268TQ62-F1
#
_entry.id   AF-A0A268TQ62-F1
#
_cell.length_a   1.000
_cell.length_b   1.000
_cell.length_c   1.000
_cell.angle_alpha   90.00
_cell.angle_beta   90.00
_cell.angle_gamma   90.00
#
_symmetry.space_group_name_H-M   'P 1'
#
loop_
_entity.id
_entity.type
_entity.pdbx_description
1 polymer ?
#
loop_
_entity_poly.entity_id
_entity_poly.type
_entity_poly.pdbx_seq_one_letter_code
_entity_poly.pdbx_strand_id
1 'polypeptide(L)'
;MNHYVFSVVYMAIFGYFGHLAKLGRKLQATLIILSGIVVNIPFQGISLNMLTYSFLGAMSIFLFALCLIGIFESLKTNPHNPLGLKASIFIFVFGLILFLNVFNLIPINIYYQPPTTLIIICTCLTIIAYFIHKPLGILYLIALLGFGLGVMDSSNPFDYFIDAPTWVFALIYLLFMGSKQLYKLAWVKR
;
A
#
# COMPACT_ATOMS: atom_id res chain seq x y z
N MET A 1 12.31 -0.02 10.42
CA MET A 1 12.52 0.24 8.96
C MET A 1 12.97 1.68 8.76
N ASN A 2 13.97 1.93 7.91
CA ASN A 2 14.61 3.26 7.75
C ASN A 2 13.76 4.22 6.89
N HIS A 3 13.86 5.54 7.10
CA HIS A 3 13.11 6.56 6.37
C HIS A 3 13.43 6.58 4.85
N TYR A 4 14.62 6.11 4.45
CA TYR A 4 15.01 5.96 3.05
C TYR A 4 14.08 5.06 2.23
N VAL A 5 13.32 4.16 2.87
CA VAL A 5 12.42 3.24 2.14
C VAL A 5 11.28 4.00 1.45
N PHE A 6 10.91 5.20 1.92
CA PHE A 6 9.92 6.05 1.23
C PHE A 6 10.34 6.47 -0.19
N SER A 7 11.64 6.39 -0.53
CA SER A 7 12.09 6.57 -1.92
C SER A 7 11.33 5.67 -2.89
N VAL A 8 11.01 4.45 -2.46
CA VAL A 8 10.31 3.47 -3.29
C VAL A 8 8.87 3.90 -3.59
N VAL A 9 8.24 4.65 -2.68
CA VAL A 9 6.91 5.24 -2.92
C VAL A 9 7.00 6.29 -4.02
N TYR A 10 7.97 7.19 -3.94
CA TYR A 10 8.19 8.21 -4.98
C TYR A 10 8.52 7.58 -6.33
N MET A 11 9.42 6.59 -6.34
CA MET A 11 9.73 5.79 -7.52
C MET A 11 8.48 5.16 -8.15
N ALA A 12 7.57 4.60 -7.34
CA ALA A 12 6.33 4.02 -7.81
C ALA A 12 5.37 5.08 -8.38
N ILE A 13 5.22 6.23 -7.72
CA ILE A 13 4.38 7.35 -8.17
C ILE A 13 4.86 7.87 -9.53
N PHE A 14 6.14 8.17 -9.64
CA PHE A 14 6.74 8.66 -10.88
C PHE A 14 6.73 7.60 -11.98
N GLY A 15 6.93 6.32 -11.64
CA GLY A 15 6.73 5.21 -12.56
C GLY A 15 5.32 5.14 -13.11
N TYR A 16 4.31 5.26 -12.25
CA TYR A 16 2.89 5.28 -12.64
C TYR A 16 2.55 6.45 -13.56
N PHE A 17 2.93 7.68 -13.20
CA PHE A 17 2.67 8.86 -14.04
C PHE A 17 3.45 8.83 -15.35
N GLY A 18 4.69 8.34 -15.34
CA GLY A 18 5.48 8.15 -16.56
C GLY A 18 4.82 7.15 -17.52
N HIS A 19 4.21 6.09 -16.99
CA HIS A 19 3.42 5.15 -17.78
C HIS A 19 2.18 5.83 -18.38
N LEU A 20 1.41 6.56 -17.58
CA LEU A 20 0.21 7.29 -18.05
C LEU A 20 0.53 8.31 -19.14
N ALA A 21 1.69 8.96 -19.05
CA ALA A 21 2.19 9.89 -20.06
C ALA A 21 2.77 9.20 -21.31
N LYS A 22 2.72 7.85 -21.38
CA LYS A 22 3.24 7.03 -22.48
C LYS A 22 4.72 7.30 -22.78
N LEU A 23 5.52 7.56 -21.73
CA LEU A 23 6.95 7.77 -21.89
C LEU A 23 7.62 6.48 -22.40
N GLY A 24 8.67 6.64 -23.22
CA GLY A 24 9.49 5.51 -23.62
C GLY A 24 10.11 4.82 -22.40
N ARG A 25 10.20 3.49 -22.42
CA ARG A 25 10.66 2.67 -21.27
C ARG A 25 12.00 3.13 -20.67
N LYS A 26 12.95 3.56 -21.51
CA LYS A 26 14.24 4.11 -21.06
C LYS A 26 14.05 5.38 -20.24
N LEU A 27 13.29 6.34 -20.76
CA LEU A 27 13.01 7.62 -20.08
C LEU A 27 12.25 7.40 -18.77
N GLN A 28 11.28 6.48 -18.79
CA GLN A 28 10.53 6.11 -17.58
C GLN A 28 11.44 5.50 -16.51
N ALA A 29 12.33 4.57 -16.87
CA ALA A 29 13.31 4.01 -15.95
C ALA A 29 14.25 5.08 -15.37
N THR A 30 14.73 6.00 -16.21
CA THR A 30 15.54 7.15 -15.77
C THR A 30 14.77 8.01 -14.78
N LEU A 31 13.50 8.32 -15.05
CA LEU A 31 12.65 9.13 -14.18
C LEU A 31 12.37 8.45 -12.83
N ILE A 32 12.13 7.14 -12.84
CA ILE A 32 12.01 6.33 -11.61
C ILE A 32 13.29 6.45 -10.78
N ILE A 33 14.46 6.14 -11.37
CA ILE A 33 15.74 6.20 -10.65
C ILE A 33 16.03 7.62 -10.13
N LEU A 34 15.85 8.63 -10.98
CA LEU A 34 16.09 10.03 -10.61
C LEU A 34 15.19 10.45 -9.44
N SER A 35 13.90 10.08 -9.47
CA SER A 35 12.99 10.38 -8.37
C SER A 35 13.45 9.76 -7.06
N GLY A 36 13.91 8.50 -7.08
CA GLY A 36 14.45 7.84 -5.89
C GLY A 36 15.71 8.51 -5.33
N ILE A 37 16.55 9.09 -6.19
CA ILE A 37 17.75 9.83 -5.77
C ILE A 37 17.37 11.21 -5.21
N VAL A 38 16.57 11.98 -5.96
CA VAL A 38 16.28 13.40 -5.66
C VAL A 38 15.57 13.55 -4.31
N VAL A 39 14.65 12.64 -3.97
CA VAL A 39 13.89 12.73 -2.70
C VAL A 39 14.75 12.49 -1.45
N ASN A 40 15.99 12.02 -1.63
CA ASN A 40 16.97 11.86 -0.57
C ASN A 40 17.94 13.04 -0.45
N ILE A 41 17.98 13.95 -1.42
CA ILE A 41 18.86 15.11 -1.36
C ILE A 41 18.33 16.05 -0.27
N PRO A 42 19.10 16.33 0.79
CA PRO A 42 18.64 17.20 1.87
C PRO A 42 18.63 18.65 1.40
N PHE A 43 17.53 19.36 1.66
CA PHE A 43 17.45 20.81 1.55
C PHE A 43 17.36 21.38 2.96
N GLN A 44 18.31 22.24 3.34
CA GLN A 44 18.45 22.75 4.71
C GLN A 44 18.51 21.64 5.78
N GLY A 45 19.13 20.49 5.44
CA GLY A 45 19.29 19.35 6.35
C GLY A 45 18.09 18.40 6.43
N ILE A 46 16.99 18.68 5.72
CA ILE A 46 15.79 17.82 5.69
C ILE A 46 15.57 17.33 4.26
N SER A 47 15.47 16.01 4.07
CA SER A 47 15.07 15.42 2.78
C SER A 47 13.56 15.23 2.71
N LEU A 48 13.02 15.07 1.49
CA LEU A 48 11.60 14.81 1.30
C LEU A 48 11.17 13.50 1.97
N ASN A 49 12.05 12.49 1.97
CA ASN A 49 11.81 11.23 2.68
C ASN A 49 11.73 11.42 4.20
N MET A 50 12.61 12.23 4.80
CA MET A 50 12.53 12.53 6.23
C MET A 50 11.21 13.22 6.58
N LEU A 51 10.79 14.17 5.75
CA LEU A 51 9.51 14.86 5.91
C LEU A 51 8.32 13.90 5.76
N THR A 52 8.36 13.00 4.79
CA THR A 52 7.31 11.98 4.60
C THR A 52 7.22 11.04 5.80
N TYR A 53 8.37 10.57 6.27
CA TYR A 53 8.47 9.70 7.43
C TYR A 53 7.97 10.37 8.72
N SER A 54 8.20 11.67 8.91
CA SER A 54 7.71 12.38 10.11
C SER A 54 6.18 12.50 10.15
N PHE A 55 5.52 12.58 8.99
CA PHE A 55 4.04 12.64 8.94
C PHE A 55 3.38 11.25 8.93
N LEU A 56 3.97 10.28 8.24
CA LEU A 56 3.33 8.97 8.00
C LEU A 56 3.84 7.86 8.92
N GLY A 57 4.97 8.06 9.60
CA GLY A 57 5.63 7.03 10.39
C GLY A 57 6.31 5.97 9.53
N ALA A 58 6.57 4.80 10.12
CA ALA A 58 7.21 3.69 9.42
C ALA A 58 6.28 3.09 8.36
N MET A 59 6.79 2.94 7.13
CA MET A 59 6.06 2.30 6.04
C MET A 59 5.87 0.80 6.31
N SER A 60 4.66 0.30 6.07
CA SER A 60 4.36 -1.14 6.17
C SER A 60 5.08 -1.95 5.07
N ILE A 61 5.36 -3.22 5.36
CA ILE A 61 5.91 -4.14 4.35
C ILE A 61 4.93 -4.35 3.20
N PHE A 62 3.62 -4.34 3.50
CA PHE A 62 2.58 -4.39 2.49
C PHE A 62 2.72 -3.24 1.48
N LEU A 63 2.79 -1.99 1.94
CA LEU A 63 2.92 -0.83 1.07
C LEU A 63 4.23 -0.87 0.28
N PHE A 64 5.33 -1.23 0.94
CA PHE A 64 6.62 -1.40 0.29
C PHE A 64 6.56 -2.40 -0.87
N ALA A 65 6.03 -3.59 -0.64
CA ALA A 65 5.90 -4.63 -1.65
C ALA A 65 4.96 -4.19 -2.79
N LEU A 66 3.86 -3.51 -2.46
CA LEU A 66 2.95 -2.94 -3.45
C LEU A 66 3.64 -1.90 -4.34
N CYS A 67 4.46 -1.00 -3.76
CA CYS A 67 5.23 -0.02 -4.52
C CYS A 67 6.26 -0.68 -5.44
N LEU A 68 6.96 -1.73 -4.99
CA LEU A 68 7.87 -2.49 -5.84
C LEU A 68 7.15 -3.11 -7.03
N ILE A 69 5.99 -3.76 -6.80
CA ILE A 69 5.17 -4.30 -7.88
C ILE A 69 4.76 -3.17 -8.83
N GLY A 70 4.33 -2.02 -8.31
CA GLY A 70 3.96 -0.85 -9.10
C GLY A 70 5.09 -0.35 -10.01
N ILE A 71 6.33 -0.29 -9.50
CA ILE A 71 7.51 0.06 -10.29
C ILE A 71 7.70 -0.93 -11.44
N PHE A 72 7.69 -2.23 -11.16
CA PHE A 72 7.90 -3.25 -12.20
C PHE A 72 6.78 -3.29 -13.23
N GLU A 73 5.52 -3.18 -12.81
CA GLU A 73 4.35 -3.10 -13.69
C GLU A 73 4.43 -1.87 -14.60
N SER A 74 4.87 -0.72 -14.07
CA SER A 74 4.94 0.52 -14.85
C SER A 74 5.88 0.41 -16.07
N LEU A 75 6.91 -0.44 -15.98
CA LEU A 75 7.89 -0.66 -17.04
C LEU A 75 7.46 -1.71 -18.08
N LYS A 76 6.31 -2.38 -17.89
CA LYS A 76 5.76 -3.34 -18.85
C LYS A 76 4.99 -2.62 -19.95
N THR A 77 4.88 -3.26 -21.11
CA THR A 77 4.09 -2.75 -22.24
C THR A 77 2.59 -2.80 -21.96
N ASN A 78 2.12 -3.85 -21.29
CA ASN A 78 0.73 -4.03 -20.87
C ASN A 78 0.70 -4.17 -19.34
N PRO A 79 0.61 -3.06 -18.58
CA PRO A 79 0.57 -3.14 -17.13
C PRO A 79 -0.74 -3.77 -16.67
N HIS A 80 -0.62 -4.64 -15.68
CA HIS A 80 -1.77 -5.18 -14.97
C HIS A 80 -1.93 -4.42 -13.65
N ASN A 81 -3.16 -4.08 -13.27
CA ASN A 81 -3.40 -3.52 -11.94
C ASN A 81 -3.31 -4.64 -10.89
N PRO A 82 -2.29 -4.67 -10.02
CA PRO A 82 -2.11 -5.75 -9.06
C PRO A 82 -3.18 -5.79 -7.97
N LEU A 83 -3.98 -4.71 -7.80
CA LEU A 83 -5.10 -4.65 -6.87
C LEU A 83 -6.40 -4.40 -7.63
N GLY A 84 -7.19 -5.46 -7.83
CA GLY A 84 -8.54 -5.34 -8.36
C GLY A 84 -9.54 -4.78 -7.33
N LEU A 85 -10.76 -4.46 -7.78
CA LEU A 85 -11.83 -3.92 -6.92
C LEU A 85 -12.07 -4.76 -5.66
N LYS A 86 -12.08 -6.10 -5.77
CA LYS A 86 -12.24 -7.02 -4.63
C LYS A 86 -11.15 -6.82 -3.57
N ALA A 87 -9.91 -6.61 -4.00
CA ALA A 87 -8.79 -6.38 -3.10
C ALA A 87 -8.91 -5.02 -2.41
N SER A 88 -9.29 -3.97 -3.13
CA SER A 88 -9.50 -2.64 -2.55
C SER A 88 -10.63 -2.63 -1.52
N ILE A 89 -11.74 -3.34 -1.78
CA ILE A 89 -12.83 -3.50 -0.80
C ILE A 89 -12.31 -4.21 0.45
N PHE A 90 -11.55 -5.30 0.29
CA PHE A 90 -10.99 -6.03 1.42
C PHE A 90 -10.07 -5.14 2.27
N ILE A 91 -9.11 -4.46 1.65
CA ILE A 91 -8.18 -3.54 2.34
C ILE A 91 -8.96 -2.44 3.06
N PHE A 92 -9.98 -1.87 2.41
CA PHE A 92 -10.78 -0.81 3.01
C PHE A 92 -11.54 -1.29 4.26
N VAL A 93 -12.24 -2.43 4.17
CA VAL A 93 -13.00 -3.00 5.29
C VAL A 93 -12.06 -3.41 6.43
N PHE A 94 -10.96 -4.08 6.11
CA PHE A 94 -9.97 -4.49 7.11
C PHE A 94 -9.35 -3.28 7.82
N GLY A 95 -8.90 -2.28 7.05
CA GLY A 95 -8.36 -1.04 7.62
C GLY A 95 -9.39 -0.27 8.43
N LEU A 96 -10.65 -0.23 7.99
CA LEU A 96 -11.74 0.40 8.75
C LEU A 96 -11.90 -0.28 10.11
N ILE A 97 -11.94 -1.61 10.17
CA ILE A 97 -12.06 -2.36 11.42
C ILE A 97 -10.88 -2.06 12.35
N LEU A 98 -9.65 -2.06 11.84
CA LEU A 98 -8.45 -1.78 12.63
C LEU A 98 -8.37 -0.33 13.11
N PHE A 99 -8.62 0.66 12.24
CA PHE A 99 -8.53 2.06 12.64
C PHE A 99 -9.67 2.47 13.58
N LEU A 100 -10.90 1.98 13.36
CA LEU A 100 -12.01 2.21 14.31
C LEU A 100 -11.73 1.57 15.69
N ASN A 101 -10.98 0.47 15.73
CA ASN A 101 -10.46 -0.15 16.96
C ASN A 101 -9.58 0.83 17.73
N VAL A 102 -8.58 1.39 17.05
CA VAL A 102 -7.59 2.31 17.63
C VAL A 102 -8.24 3.60 18.14
N PHE A 103 -9.29 4.08 17.46
CA PHE A 103 -10.09 5.22 17.92
C PHE A 103 -11.08 4.88 19.05
N ASN A 104 -11.08 3.64 19.57
CA ASN A 104 -12.03 3.14 20.58
C ASN A 104 -13.51 3.33 20.19
N LEU A 105 -13.82 3.36 18.88
CA LEU A 105 -15.19 3.49 18.38
C LEU A 105 -15.93 2.15 18.35
N ILE A 106 -15.19 1.04 18.40
CA ILE A 106 -15.73 -0.32 18.46
C ILE A 106 -15.18 -0.98 19.74
N PRO A 107 -16.02 -1.63 20.57
CA PRO A 107 -15.61 -2.28 21.82
C PRO A 107 -14.95 -3.64 21.59
N ILE A 108 -14.25 -3.78 20.48
CA ILE A 108 -13.44 -4.95 20.17
C ILE A 108 -12.02 -4.43 20.30
N ASN A 109 -11.14 -5.09 21.04
CA ASN A 109 -9.74 -4.70 21.12
C ASN A 109 -8.91 -5.73 20.36
N ILE A 110 -8.90 -5.67 19.02
CA ILE A 110 -8.13 -6.60 18.18
C ILE A 110 -6.65 -6.22 18.22
N TYR A 111 -6.34 -4.92 18.23
CA TYR A 111 -4.97 -4.44 18.07
C TYR A 111 -4.07 -4.76 19.27
N TYR A 112 -4.62 -4.78 20.49
CA TYR A 112 -3.87 -5.04 21.72
C TYR A 112 -4.07 -6.47 22.27
N GLN A 113 -4.42 -7.44 21.41
CA GLN A 113 -4.46 -8.86 21.79
C GLN A 113 -3.06 -9.44 22.04
N PRO A 114 -2.96 -10.59 22.74
CA PRO A 114 -1.69 -11.30 22.87
C PRO A 114 -1.04 -11.62 21.52
N PRO A 115 0.32 -11.61 21.42
CA PRO A 115 1.02 -11.81 20.14
C PRO A 115 0.63 -13.08 19.38
N THR A 116 0.38 -14.19 20.09
CA THR A 116 -0.06 -15.46 19.50
C THR A 116 -1.41 -15.31 18.80
N THR A 117 -2.36 -14.62 19.43
CA THR A 117 -3.68 -14.32 18.88
C THR A 117 -3.56 -13.45 17.63
N LEU A 118 -2.73 -12.41 17.68
CA LEU A 118 -2.48 -11.52 16.54
C LEU A 118 -1.93 -12.29 15.32
N ILE A 119 -0.96 -13.18 15.54
CA ILE A 119 -0.38 -14.02 14.48
C ILE A 119 -1.43 -14.95 13.88
N ILE A 120 -2.28 -15.57 14.70
CA ILE A 120 -3.38 -16.43 14.23
C ILE A 120 -4.34 -15.62 13.35
N ILE A 121 -4.76 -14.43 13.82
CA ILE A 121 -5.66 -13.54 13.05
C ILE A 121 -5.01 -13.16 11.72
N CYS A 122 -3.76 -12.69 11.72
CA CYS A 122 -3.03 -12.32 10.51
C CYS A 122 -2.84 -13.50 9.55
N THR A 123 -2.65 -14.72 10.06
CA THR A 123 -2.58 -15.93 9.25
C THR A 123 -3.93 -16.22 8.59
N CYS A 124 -5.02 -16.16 9.35
CA CYS A 124 -6.38 -16.31 8.81
C CYS A 124 -6.70 -15.24 7.75
N LEU A 125 -6.35 -13.98 8.01
CA LEU A 125 -6.54 -12.87 7.06
C LEU A 125 -5.75 -13.10 5.77
N THR A 126 -4.51 -13.56 5.87
CA THR A 126 -3.69 -13.92 4.70
C THR A 126 -4.37 -14.98 3.83
N ILE A 127 -4.88 -16.05 4.47
CA ILE A 127 -5.58 -17.15 3.78
C ILE A 127 -6.86 -16.64 3.11
N ILE A 128 -7.69 -15.90 3.84
CA ILE A 128 -8.94 -15.33 3.31
C ILE A 128 -8.64 -14.40 2.13
N ALA A 129 -7.65 -13.51 2.27
CA ALA A 129 -7.24 -12.60 1.22
C ALA A 129 -6.75 -13.33 -0.03
N TYR A 130 -6.05 -14.46 0.12
CA TYR A 130 -5.62 -15.29 -1.01
C TYR A 130 -6.81 -15.83 -1.81
N PHE A 131 -7.86 -16.30 -1.14
CA PHE A 131 -9.08 -16.79 -1.79
C PHE A 131 -9.89 -15.66 -2.45
N ILE A 132 -9.89 -14.45 -1.88
CA ILE A 132 -10.56 -13.28 -2.46
C ILE A 132 -9.81 -12.76 -3.68
N HIS A 133 -8.48 -12.64 -3.57
CA HIS A 133 -7.60 -12.08 -4.59
C HIS A 133 -6.16 -12.59 -4.40
N LYS A 134 -5.71 -13.54 -5.23
CA LYS A 134 -4.40 -14.20 -5.07
C LYS A 134 -3.22 -13.24 -4.87
N PRO A 135 -3.04 -12.16 -5.67
CA PRO A 135 -1.97 -11.17 -5.41
C PRO A 135 -2.04 -10.52 -4.02
N LEU A 136 -3.24 -10.28 -3.49
CA LEU A 136 -3.41 -9.66 -2.18
C LEU A 136 -2.97 -10.63 -1.07
N GLY A 137 -3.37 -11.90 -1.16
CA GLY A 137 -2.91 -12.93 -0.24
C GLY A 137 -1.40 -13.11 -0.26
N ILE A 138 -0.76 -13.02 -1.42
CA ILE A 138 0.71 -13.07 -1.54
C ILE A 138 1.35 -11.85 -0.85
N LEU A 139 0.79 -10.64 -1.01
CA LEU A 139 1.28 -9.45 -0.32
C LEU A 139 1.19 -9.58 1.21
N TYR A 140 0.08 -10.08 1.74
CA TYR A 140 -0.03 -10.34 3.18
C TYR A 140 0.88 -11.47 3.65
N LEU A 141 1.13 -12.50 2.83
CA LEU A 141 2.10 -13.53 3.14
C LEU A 141 3.52 -12.94 3.26
N ILE A 142 3.90 -12.03 2.35
CA ILE A 142 5.19 -11.32 2.42
C ILE A 142 5.26 -10.47 3.70
N ALA A 143 4.18 -9.77 4.05
CA ALA A 143 4.12 -8.99 5.30
C ALA A 143 4.28 -9.89 6.54
N LEU A 144 3.61 -11.04 6.57
CA LEU A 144 3.70 -12.02 7.68
C LEU A 144 5.08 -12.64 7.79
N LEU A 145 5.71 -12.99 6.66
CA LEU A 145 7.10 -13.46 6.63
C LEU A 145 8.05 -12.36 7.13
N GLY A 146 7.85 -11.12 6.70
CA GLY A 146 8.66 -9.99 7.16
C GLY A 146 8.53 -9.72 8.67
N PHE A 147 7.35 -9.95 9.24
CA PHE A 147 7.15 -9.96 10.70
C PHE A 147 7.96 -11.08 11.37
N GLY A 148 7.86 -12.31 10.85
CA GLY A 148 8.63 -13.45 11.36
C GLY A 148 10.15 -13.27 11.28
N LEU A 149 10.63 -12.46 10.33
CA LEU A 149 12.03 -12.09 10.16
C LEU A 149 12.45 -10.85 10.96
N GLY A 150 11.53 -10.16 11.64
CA GLY A 150 11.83 -8.94 12.41
C GLY A 150 12.32 -7.77 11.55
N VAL A 151 11.78 -7.60 10.34
CA VAL A 151 12.23 -6.56 9.39
C VAL A 151 11.89 -5.14 9.86
N MET A 152 10.84 -4.97 10.68
CA MET A 152 10.50 -3.70 11.32
C MET A 152 10.66 -3.81 12.84
N ASP A 153 10.85 -2.67 13.48
CA ASP A 153 10.99 -2.57 14.94
C ASP A 153 9.65 -2.79 15.68
N SER A 154 8.53 -2.76 14.95
CA SER A 154 7.21 -3.04 15.53
C SER A 154 7.06 -4.53 15.88
N SER A 155 6.53 -4.78 17.07
CA SER A 155 6.12 -6.10 17.55
C SER A 155 4.67 -6.47 17.19
N ASN A 156 3.94 -5.60 16.48
CA ASN A 156 2.57 -5.87 16.06
C ASN A 156 2.53 -6.28 14.58
N PRO A 157 2.05 -7.48 14.23
CA PRO A 157 1.97 -7.92 12.84
C PRO A 157 0.98 -7.09 11.99
N PHE A 158 0.03 -6.36 12.59
CA PHE A 158 -0.86 -5.49 11.83
C PHE A 158 -0.13 -4.30 11.17
N ASP A 159 0.94 -3.80 11.80
CA ASP A 159 1.75 -2.69 11.25
C ASP A 159 2.50 -3.10 9.96
N TYR A 160 2.67 -4.40 9.76
CA TYR A 160 3.25 -4.97 8.55
C TYR A 160 2.22 -5.12 7.43
N PHE A 161 0.96 -5.36 7.80
CA PHE A 161 -0.14 -5.69 6.89
C PHE A 161 -0.78 -4.45 6.29
N ILE A 162 -0.92 -3.38 7.07
CA ILE A 162 -1.59 -2.18 6.60
C ILE A 162 -1.05 -0.94 7.32
N ASP A 163 -0.97 0.14 6.57
CA ASP A 163 -0.69 1.48 7.09
C ASP A 163 -1.74 2.48 6.62
N ALA A 164 -1.73 3.67 7.21
CA ALA A 164 -2.67 4.73 6.88
C ALA A 164 -2.64 5.07 5.37
N PRO A 165 -1.47 5.24 4.71
CA PRO A 165 -1.42 5.49 3.28
C PRO A 165 -2.11 4.41 2.46
N THR A 166 -1.84 3.12 2.72
CA THR A 166 -2.48 2.00 2.01
C THR A 166 -4.00 2.05 2.11
N TRP A 167 -4.52 2.32 3.31
CA TRP A 167 -5.96 2.42 3.52
C TRP A 167 -6.58 3.62 2.79
N VAL A 168 -5.93 4.78 2.85
CA VAL A 168 -6.36 5.98 2.10
C VAL A 168 -6.34 5.72 0.60
N PHE A 169 -5.32 5.05 0.07
CA PHE A 169 -5.27 4.65 -1.34
C PHE A 169 -6.43 3.74 -1.73
N ALA A 170 -6.78 2.75 -0.89
CA ALA A 170 -7.93 1.89 -1.13
C ALA A 170 -9.24 2.69 -1.15
N LEU A 171 -9.43 3.63 -0.23
CA LEU A 171 -10.59 4.51 -0.19
C LEU A 171 -10.70 5.37 -1.46
N ILE A 172 -9.63 6.06 -1.86
CA ILE A 172 -9.62 6.90 -3.07
C ILE A 172 -9.97 6.06 -4.31
N TYR A 173 -9.40 4.85 -4.42
CA TYR A 173 -9.69 3.95 -5.54
C TYR A 173 -11.17 3.55 -5.60
N LEU A 174 -11.77 3.22 -4.45
CA LEU A 174 -13.20 2.86 -4.37
C LEU A 174 -14.10 4.04 -4.77
N LEU A 175 -13.79 5.26 -4.32
CA LEU A 175 -14.55 6.46 -4.68
C LEU A 175 -14.48 6.72 -6.19
N PHE A 176 -13.30 6.58 -6.80
CA PHE A 176 -13.12 6.75 -8.24
C PHE A 176 -13.90 5.71 -9.05
N MET A 177 -13.87 4.44 -8.63
CA MET A 177 -14.62 3.38 -9.30
C MET A 177 -16.14 3.55 -9.15
N GLY A 178 -16.60 3.95 -7.95
CA GLY A 178 -18.02 4.22 -7.68
C GLY A 178 -18.55 5.37 -8.53
N SER A 179 -17.82 6.49 -8.62
CA SER A 179 -18.24 7.64 -9.43
C SER A 179 -18.31 7.30 -10.92
N LYS A 180 -17.36 6.53 -11.44
CA LYS A 180 -17.37 6.05 -12.84
C LYS A 180 -18.59 5.18 -13.13
N GLN A 181 -18.98 4.31 -12.20
CA GLN A 181 -20.15 3.44 -12.37
C GLN A 181 -21.47 4.23 -12.32
N LEU A 182 -21.57 5.21 -11.41
CA LEU A 182 -22.73 6.11 -11.33
C LEU A 182 -22.88 6.94 -12.61
N TYR A 183 -21.78 7.48 -13.14
CA TYR A 183 -21.79 8.22 -14.41
C TYR A 183 -22.29 7.36 -15.57
N LYS A 184 -21.82 6.11 -15.67
CA LYS A 184 -22.28 5.16 -16.70
C LYS A 184 -23.78 4.88 -16.60
N LEU A 185 -24.31 4.69 -15.39
CA LEU A 185 -25.74 4.46 -15.16
C LEU A 185 -26.61 5.68 -15.52
N ALA A 186 -26.10 6.90 -15.29
CA ALA A 186 -26.81 8.13 -15.63
C ALA A 186 -26.95 8.33 -17.15
N TRP A 187 -25.94 7.90 -17.94
CA TRP A 187 -25.96 8.03 -19.39
C TRP A 187 -26.78 6.95 -20.11
N VAL A 188 -26.88 5.74 -19.55
CA VAL A 188 -27.72 4.67 -20.13
C VAL A 188 -29.22 4.99 -20.04
N LYS A 189 -29.61 5.95 -19.20
CA LYS A 189 -31.01 6.40 -19.03
C LYS A 189 -31.39 7.62 -19.89
N ARG A 190 -30.49 8.13 -20.73
CA ARG A 190 -30.78 9.19 -21.73
C ARG A 190 -30.79 8.59 -23.11
#